data_AF-A0A8J6VGC7-F1
#
_entry.id   AF-A0A8J6VGC7-F1
#
_cell.length_a   1.000
_cell.length_b   1.000
_cell.length_c   1.000
_cell.angle_alpha   90.00
_cell.angle_beta   90.00
_cell.angle_gamma   90.00
#
_symmetry.space_group_name_H-M   'P 1'
#
loop_
_entity.id
_entity.type
_entity.pdbx_description
1 polymer ?
#
loop_
_entity_poly.entity_id
_entity_poly.type
_entity_poly.pdbx_seq_one_letter_code
_entity_poly.pdbx_strand_id
1 'polypeptide(L)'
;MVSAELGFTFNFFGQDFNSISWSPNGLLTFGGSSGQFANVNLLSEESDDLPIIAPLWDDWQFFSPGTDASYLQALGESGQQRFIIQWNLAEGFPDSPSAVTFQTVLFEESNEILFSYLDVDSEDFRAFGNDATIGIRDAFGSQRGEVLQFSFNTPAIRNRQALLFSPEVVSEPVPEPASLLGLFAFGMLGAGSILTRKSQK
;
A
#
# COMPACT_ATOMS: atom_id res chain seq x y z
N MET A 1 -13.31 -13.03 2.26
CA MET A 1 -11.85 -12.98 2.11
C MET A 1 -11.26 -14.35 2.41
N VAL A 2 -10.07 -14.62 1.88
CA VAL A 2 -9.24 -15.78 2.23
C VAL A 2 -8.09 -15.28 3.11
N SER A 3 -7.59 -16.10 4.02
CA SER A 3 -6.47 -15.76 4.90
C SER A 3 -5.40 -16.84 4.86
N ALA A 4 -4.14 -16.43 5.02
CA ALA A 4 -3.00 -17.34 5.13
C ALA A 4 -1.89 -16.76 6.01
N GLU A 5 -1.10 -17.65 6.61
CA GLU A 5 0.16 -17.29 7.27
C GLU A 5 1.23 -16.96 6.22
N LEU A 6 2.01 -15.92 6.47
CA LEU A 6 3.08 -15.46 5.57
C LEU A 6 4.27 -16.41 5.55
N GLY A 7 4.54 -17.08 6.68
CA GLY A 7 5.76 -17.88 6.89
C GLY A 7 6.95 -17.09 7.40
N PHE A 8 6.84 -15.76 7.48
CA PHE A 8 7.82 -14.83 8.03
C PHE A 8 7.12 -13.62 8.67
N THR A 9 7.87 -12.82 9.43
CA THR A 9 7.38 -11.55 9.98
C THR A 9 7.57 -10.44 8.97
N PHE A 10 6.48 -9.77 8.63
CA PHE A 10 6.47 -8.62 7.73
C PHE A 10 6.17 -7.35 8.52
N ASN A 11 7.06 -6.37 8.44
CA ASN A 11 6.87 -5.07 9.09
C ASN A 11 6.11 -4.12 8.15
N PHE A 12 4.93 -3.67 8.56
CA PHE A 12 4.09 -2.75 7.81
C PHE A 12 3.83 -1.51 8.67
N PHE A 13 4.39 -0.36 8.26
CA PHE A 13 4.33 0.90 9.01
C PHE A 13 4.79 0.77 10.47
N GLY A 14 5.86 -0.01 10.71
CA GLY A 14 6.42 -0.22 12.06
C GLY A 14 5.70 -1.27 12.90
N GLN A 15 4.64 -1.90 12.37
CA GLN A 15 3.93 -2.99 13.04
C GLN A 15 4.23 -4.35 12.38
N ASP A 16 4.47 -5.36 13.20
CA ASP A 16 4.81 -6.71 12.74
C ASP A 16 3.57 -7.56 12.52
N PHE A 17 3.48 -8.20 11.35
CA PHE A 17 2.40 -9.11 10.99
C PHE A 17 2.95 -10.45 10.48
N ASN A 18 2.23 -11.54 10.77
CA ASN A 18 2.60 -12.90 10.36
C ASN A 18 1.54 -13.57 9.47
N SER A 19 0.39 -12.93 9.26
CA SER A 19 -0.69 -13.44 8.44
C SER A 19 -1.37 -12.30 7.68
N ILE A 20 -1.97 -12.63 6.53
CA ILE A 20 -2.63 -11.67 5.65
C ILE A 20 -3.94 -12.24 5.15
N SER A 21 -4.92 -11.36 4.92
CA SER A 21 -6.18 -11.69 4.26
C SER A 21 -6.31 -10.95 2.92
N TRP A 22 -7.01 -11.54 1.95
CA TRP A 22 -7.32 -10.88 0.69
C TRP A 22 -8.70 -11.23 0.13
N SER A 23 -9.24 -10.34 -0.70
CA SER A 23 -10.52 -10.52 -1.42
C SER A 23 -10.31 -10.70 -2.93
N PRO A 24 -11.34 -11.22 -3.64
CA PRO A 24 -11.38 -11.16 -5.11
C PRO A 24 -11.22 -9.74 -5.66
N ASN A 25 -11.73 -8.74 -4.93
CA ASN A 25 -11.74 -7.33 -5.28
C ASN A 25 -10.35 -6.66 -5.27
N GLY A 26 -9.25 -7.38 -5.05
CA GLY A 26 -7.92 -6.76 -5.04
C GLY A 26 -7.62 -5.96 -3.76
N LEU A 27 -8.32 -6.24 -2.67
CA LEU A 27 -8.05 -5.70 -1.33
C LEU A 27 -7.32 -6.75 -0.49
N LEU A 28 -6.20 -6.37 0.13
CA LEU A 28 -5.55 -7.14 1.18
C LEU A 28 -5.55 -6.38 2.50
N THR A 29 -5.63 -7.11 3.60
CA THR A 29 -5.59 -6.57 4.97
C THR A 29 -4.70 -7.38 5.90
N PHE A 30 -4.04 -6.67 6.80
CA PHE A 30 -3.41 -7.27 7.98
C PHE A 30 -4.36 -7.21 9.19
N GLY A 31 -4.09 -7.99 10.24
CA GLY A 31 -4.84 -7.95 11.50
C GLY A 31 -6.26 -8.56 11.45
N GLY A 32 -6.73 -8.99 10.29
CA GLY A 32 -8.04 -9.63 10.13
C GLY A 32 -8.56 -9.57 8.71
N SER A 33 -9.79 -10.04 8.51
CA SER A 33 -10.55 -9.86 7.27
C SER A 33 -11.39 -8.59 7.34
N SER A 34 -11.43 -7.82 6.27
CA SER A 34 -12.34 -6.69 6.09
C SER A 34 -13.65 -7.13 5.43
N GLY A 35 -14.74 -6.41 5.75
CA GLY A 35 -16.05 -6.54 5.11
C GLY A 35 -16.25 -5.59 3.92
N GLN A 36 -15.25 -4.79 3.59
CA GLN A 36 -15.33 -3.78 2.53
C GLN A 36 -15.30 -4.45 1.16
N PHE A 37 -16.18 -3.98 0.30
CA PHE A 37 -16.31 -4.44 -1.08
C PHE A 37 -16.06 -3.30 -2.08
N ALA A 38 -16.48 -2.08 -1.74
CA ALA A 38 -16.26 -0.87 -2.53
C ALA A 38 -14.93 -0.21 -2.15
N ASN A 39 -14.19 0.24 -3.17
CA ASN A 39 -12.94 0.95 -2.99
C ASN A 39 -13.16 2.36 -2.41
N VAL A 40 -12.15 2.88 -1.71
CA VAL A 40 -12.22 4.18 -1.02
C VAL A 40 -10.97 5.02 -1.26
N ASN A 41 -11.08 6.32 -1.00
CA ASN A 41 -9.91 7.20 -0.97
C ASN A 41 -9.15 7.03 0.34
N LEU A 42 -7.99 6.37 0.30
CA LEU A 42 -7.14 6.09 1.47
C LEU A 42 -6.65 7.35 2.18
N LEU A 43 -6.63 8.50 1.51
CA LEU A 43 -6.20 9.77 2.11
C LEU A 43 -7.26 10.42 3.00
N SER A 44 -8.53 10.03 2.88
CA SER A 44 -9.64 10.67 3.59
C SER A 44 -10.58 9.71 4.30
N GLU A 45 -10.50 8.42 4.01
CA GLU A 45 -11.42 7.42 4.52
C GLU A 45 -10.69 6.36 5.34
N GLU A 46 -11.29 6.03 6.48
CA GLU A 46 -10.89 4.92 7.33
C GLU A 46 -11.84 3.75 7.07
N SER A 47 -11.35 2.77 6.34
CA SER A 47 -12.07 1.53 6.04
C SER A 47 -11.69 0.46 7.06
N ASP A 48 -12.67 0.02 7.86
CA ASP A 48 -12.61 -1.04 8.89
C ASP A 48 -11.47 -0.93 9.94
N ASP A 49 -10.79 0.22 10.04
CA ASP A 49 -9.60 0.44 10.89
C ASP A 49 -8.51 -0.64 10.75
N LEU A 50 -8.42 -1.29 9.58
CA LEU A 50 -7.39 -2.30 9.29
C LEU A 50 -6.27 -1.73 8.43
N PRO A 51 -5.02 -2.22 8.58
CA PRO A 51 -3.95 -1.95 7.62
C PRO A 51 -4.29 -2.58 6.26
N ILE A 52 -4.12 -1.81 5.19
CA ILE A 52 -4.58 -2.11 3.83
C ILE A 52 -3.44 -2.08 2.83
N ILE A 53 -3.48 -3.05 1.93
CA ILE A 53 -2.73 -3.06 0.68
C ILE A 53 -3.75 -3.20 -0.46
N ALA A 54 -3.74 -2.25 -1.40
CA ALA A 54 -4.66 -2.19 -2.53
C ALA A 54 -3.84 -2.10 -3.83
N PRO A 55 -3.44 -3.22 -4.46
CA PRO A 55 -2.74 -3.20 -5.75
C PRO A 55 -3.62 -2.68 -6.90
N LEU A 56 -4.91 -3.01 -6.88
CA LEU A 56 -5.92 -2.58 -7.84
C LEU A 56 -7.29 -2.86 -7.23
N TRP A 57 -7.62 -2.19 -6.13
CA TRP A 57 -8.86 -2.48 -5.41
C TRP A 57 -10.07 -1.86 -6.13
N ASP A 58 -10.95 -2.73 -6.63
CA ASP A 58 -12.18 -2.42 -7.36
C ASP A 58 -13.11 -3.65 -7.29
N ASP A 59 -14.30 -3.59 -7.88
CA ASP A 59 -15.26 -4.69 -7.89
C ASP A 59 -14.93 -5.75 -8.95
N TRP A 60 -13.95 -6.60 -8.63
CA TRP A 60 -13.50 -7.72 -9.46
C TRP A 60 -14.16 -9.06 -9.08
N GLN A 61 -14.36 -9.92 -10.07
CA GLN A 61 -14.93 -11.25 -9.92
C GLN A 61 -14.25 -12.28 -10.84
N PHE A 62 -14.62 -13.54 -10.63
CA PHE A 62 -14.13 -14.70 -11.37
C PHE A 62 -15.32 -15.58 -11.76
N PHE A 63 -15.32 -16.13 -12.97
CA PHE A 63 -16.46 -16.86 -13.55
C PHE A 63 -16.16 -18.31 -13.88
N SER A 64 -14.88 -18.65 -14.09
CA SER A 64 -14.43 -19.91 -14.66
C SER A 64 -13.47 -20.65 -13.73
N PRO A 65 -14.00 -21.33 -12.68
CA PRO A 65 -13.19 -22.04 -11.70
C PRO A 65 -12.11 -22.92 -12.32
N GLY A 66 -10.86 -22.72 -11.89
CA GLY A 66 -9.69 -23.44 -12.40
C GLY A 66 -9.00 -22.79 -13.59
N THR A 67 -9.60 -21.76 -14.18
CA THR A 67 -8.99 -20.90 -15.22
C THR A 67 -8.71 -19.50 -14.69
N ASP A 68 -9.66 -18.95 -13.93
CA ASP A 68 -9.56 -17.67 -13.23
C ASP A 68 -9.63 -17.86 -11.71
N ALA A 69 -8.87 -17.05 -10.96
CA ALA A 69 -8.87 -17.03 -9.49
C ALA A 69 -7.84 -16.00 -8.97
N SER A 70 -7.91 -15.75 -7.67
CA SER A 70 -6.75 -15.30 -6.91
C SER A 70 -5.88 -16.50 -6.50
N TYR A 71 -4.59 -16.48 -6.82
CA TYR A 71 -3.63 -17.52 -6.45
C TYR A 71 -2.63 -17.01 -5.41
N LEU A 72 -2.26 -17.88 -4.48
CA LEU A 72 -1.19 -17.66 -3.51
C LEU A 72 0.03 -18.51 -3.87
N GLN A 73 1.21 -17.92 -3.83
CA GLN A 73 2.49 -18.63 -3.91
C GLN A 73 3.51 -18.03 -2.94
N ALA A 74 4.18 -18.88 -2.16
CA ALA A 74 5.37 -18.52 -1.40
C ALA A 74 6.61 -19.11 -2.08
N LEU A 75 7.65 -18.30 -2.27
CA LEU A 75 8.91 -18.68 -2.94
C LEU A 75 10.12 -18.23 -2.11
N GLY A 76 11.26 -18.89 -2.30
CA GLY A 76 12.53 -18.50 -1.67
C GLY A 76 12.85 -19.29 -0.39
N GLU A 77 14.04 -19.03 0.15
CA GLU A 77 14.51 -19.59 1.42
C GLU A 77 14.26 -18.59 2.56
N SER A 78 14.24 -19.05 3.80
CA SER A 78 14.05 -18.17 4.98
C SER A 78 15.10 -17.05 5.01
N GLY A 79 14.64 -15.83 5.30
CA GLY A 79 15.40 -14.59 5.18
C GLY A 79 15.34 -13.95 3.80
N GLN A 80 14.82 -14.64 2.78
CA GLN A 80 14.71 -14.18 1.38
C GLN A 80 13.39 -14.62 0.72
N GLN A 81 12.36 -14.90 1.53
CA GLN A 81 11.07 -15.34 1.03
C GLN A 81 10.32 -14.21 0.32
N ARG A 82 9.48 -14.62 -0.62
CA ARG A 82 8.51 -13.77 -1.32
C ARG A 82 7.13 -14.39 -1.18
N PHE A 83 6.19 -13.60 -0.70
CA PHE A 83 4.78 -13.97 -0.61
C PHE A 83 4.01 -13.28 -1.73
N ILE A 84 3.44 -14.05 -2.65
CA ILE A 84 2.85 -13.56 -3.89
C ILE A 84 1.37 -13.87 -3.91
N ILE A 85 0.54 -12.84 -4.07
CA ILE A 85 -0.89 -12.99 -4.34
C ILE A 85 -1.16 -12.41 -5.72
N GLN A 86 -1.68 -13.23 -6.63
CA GLN A 86 -1.99 -12.84 -8.01
C GLN A 86 -3.48 -12.96 -8.26
N TRP A 87 -4.09 -11.94 -8.85
CA TRP A 87 -5.41 -11.98 -9.45
C TRP A 87 -5.24 -12.29 -10.93
N ASN A 88 -5.63 -13.49 -11.33
CA ASN A 88 -5.46 -14.01 -12.69
C ASN A 88 -6.80 -13.95 -13.42
N LEU A 89 -6.83 -13.24 -14.55
CA LEU A 89 -8.02 -13.08 -15.38
C LEU A 89 -9.24 -12.62 -14.58
N ALA A 90 -9.06 -11.58 -13.77
CA ALA A 90 -10.14 -10.96 -13.02
C ALA A 90 -11.00 -10.09 -13.94
N GLU A 91 -12.32 -10.19 -13.85
CA GLU A 91 -13.27 -9.40 -14.65
C GLU A 91 -14.03 -8.43 -13.76
N GLY A 92 -14.39 -7.25 -14.27
CA GLY A 92 -15.20 -6.30 -13.51
C GLY A 92 -16.64 -6.77 -13.35
N PHE A 93 -17.27 -6.42 -12.24
CA PHE A 93 -18.69 -6.70 -12.01
C PHE A 93 -19.62 -5.69 -12.73
N PRO A 94 -20.77 -6.12 -13.29
CA PRO A 94 -21.22 -7.49 -13.47
C PRO A 94 -20.56 -8.19 -14.67
N ASP A 95 -19.93 -7.43 -15.55
CA ASP A 95 -19.14 -7.89 -16.70
C ASP A 95 -18.16 -6.80 -17.14
N SER A 96 -17.02 -7.22 -17.68
CA SER A 96 -16.08 -6.36 -18.41
C SER A 96 -15.74 -7.01 -19.76
N PRO A 97 -15.47 -6.23 -20.82
CA PRO A 97 -15.11 -6.79 -22.12
C PRO A 97 -13.78 -7.57 -22.13
N SER A 98 -12.84 -7.20 -21.24
CA SER A 98 -11.56 -7.88 -21.08
C SER A 98 -11.22 -8.08 -19.60
N ALA A 99 -10.47 -9.15 -19.32
CA ALA A 99 -10.01 -9.48 -17.98
C ALA A 99 -8.63 -8.87 -17.68
N VAL A 100 -8.39 -8.52 -16.42
CA VAL A 100 -7.12 -7.96 -15.94
C VAL A 100 -6.30 -9.00 -15.19
N THR A 101 -4.98 -8.82 -15.17
CA THR A 101 -4.06 -9.67 -14.41
C THR A 101 -2.99 -8.84 -13.71
N PHE A 102 -2.96 -8.95 -12.38
CA PHE A 102 -2.06 -8.19 -11.53
C PHE A 102 -1.70 -9.00 -10.28
N GLN A 103 -0.61 -8.62 -9.61
CA GLN A 103 -0.14 -9.28 -8.40
C GLN A 103 0.47 -8.30 -7.40
N THR A 104 0.46 -8.74 -6.15
CA THR A 104 1.23 -8.16 -5.04
C THR A 104 2.31 -9.14 -4.62
N VAL A 105 3.53 -8.63 -4.37
CA VAL A 105 4.63 -9.39 -3.78
C VAL A 105 5.08 -8.71 -2.49
N LEU A 106 5.12 -9.45 -1.39
CA LEU A 106 5.74 -9.04 -0.13
C LEU A 106 7.13 -9.68 -0.04
N PHE A 107 8.15 -8.88 0.26
CA PHE A 107 9.53 -9.35 0.39
C PHE A 107 9.91 -9.45 1.87
N GLU A 108 10.34 -10.63 2.32
CA GLU A 108 10.75 -10.88 3.72
C GLU A 108 11.95 -10.01 4.13
N GLU A 109 12.97 -9.92 3.27
CA GLU A 109 14.23 -9.25 3.62
C GLU A 109 14.07 -7.73 3.79
N SER A 110 13.28 -7.10 2.92
CA SER A 110 13.20 -5.63 2.83
C SER A 110 11.90 -5.05 3.37
N ASN A 111 10.89 -5.88 3.70
CA ASN A 111 9.53 -5.44 3.98
C ASN A 111 8.88 -4.61 2.85
N GLU A 112 9.43 -4.66 1.64
CA GLU A 112 8.88 -3.94 0.50
C GLU A 112 7.65 -4.65 -0.08
N ILE A 113 6.84 -3.87 -0.77
CA ILE A 113 5.62 -4.32 -1.43
C ILE A 113 5.71 -3.94 -2.91
N LEU A 114 5.68 -4.93 -3.79
CA LEU A 114 5.65 -4.71 -5.24
C LEU A 114 4.25 -5.00 -5.77
N PHE A 115 3.66 -4.02 -6.44
CA PHE A 115 2.52 -4.24 -7.34
C PHE A 115 3.06 -4.43 -8.75
N SER A 116 2.62 -5.49 -9.43
CA SER A 116 3.01 -5.78 -10.81
C SER A 116 1.77 -6.03 -11.65
N TYR A 117 1.67 -5.33 -12.76
CA TYR A 117 0.51 -5.31 -13.65
C TYR A 117 0.89 -5.98 -14.97
N LEU A 118 0.38 -7.17 -15.24
CA LEU A 118 0.57 -7.79 -16.56
C LEU A 118 -0.32 -7.12 -17.60
N ASP A 119 -1.61 -7.01 -17.27
CA ASP A 119 -2.66 -6.39 -18.08
C ASP A 119 -3.68 -5.73 -17.16
N VAL A 120 -4.02 -4.48 -17.44
CA VAL A 120 -4.98 -3.65 -16.69
C VAL A 120 -5.92 -2.89 -17.62
N ASP A 121 -5.98 -3.29 -18.88
CA ASP A 121 -6.96 -2.77 -19.83
C ASP A 121 -8.19 -3.68 -19.85
N SER A 122 -9.19 -3.33 -19.04
CA SER A 122 -10.49 -4.01 -19.02
C SER A 122 -11.37 -3.65 -20.22
N GLU A 123 -10.91 -2.75 -21.10
CA GLU A 123 -11.66 -2.19 -22.24
C GLU A 123 -12.99 -1.51 -21.86
N ASP A 124 -13.12 -1.07 -20.61
CA ASP A 124 -14.27 -0.32 -20.07
C ASP A 124 -13.83 0.87 -19.20
N PHE A 125 -14.74 1.41 -18.40
CA PHE A 125 -14.48 2.58 -17.55
C PHE A 125 -13.50 2.32 -16.39
N ARG A 126 -13.14 1.06 -16.11
CA ARG A 126 -12.15 0.68 -15.07
C ARG A 126 -10.73 0.63 -15.61
N ALA A 127 -10.57 0.65 -16.93
CA ALA A 127 -9.29 0.47 -17.60
C ALA A 127 -8.22 1.38 -17.00
N PHE A 128 -7.02 0.84 -16.83
CA PHE A 128 -5.86 1.54 -16.28
C PHE A 128 -6.03 2.04 -14.83
N GLY A 129 -6.98 1.45 -14.07
CA GLY A 129 -7.25 1.78 -12.67
C GLY A 129 -8.20 2.97 -12.48
N ASN A 130 -9.01 3.30 -13.50
CA ASN A 130 -9.85 4.50 -13.51
C ASN A 130 -11.03 4.48 -12.51
N ASP A 131 -11.36 3.33 -11.94
CA ASP A 131 -12.36 3.20 -10.85
C ASP A 131 -11.76 2.53 -9.60
N ALA A 132 -10.44 2.37 -9.57
CA ALA A 132 -9.76 1.59 -8.55
C ALA A 132 -9.01 2.47 -7.53
N THR A 133 -8.80 1.91 -6.34
CA THR A 133 -7.83 2.41 -5.37
C THR A 133 -6.51 1.67 -5.52
N ILE A 134 -5.41 2.42 -5.62
CA ILE A 134 -4.05 1.89 -5.65
C ILE A 134 -3.20 2.54 -4.56
N GLY A 135 -2.71 1.75 -3.61
CA GLY A 135 -1.86 2.24 -2.53
C GLY A 135 -1.82 1.33 -1.32
N ILE A 136 -1.21 1.85 -0.26
CA ILE A 136 -1.09 1.19 1.05
C ILE A 136 -1.41 2.18 2.18
N ARG A 137 -1.95 1.69 3.29
CA ARG A 137 -2.35 2.51 4.45
C ARG A 137 -2.32 1.68 5.74
N ASP A 138 -1.78 2.18 6.84
CA ASP A 138 -1.97 1.54 8.17
C ASP A 138 -3.38 1.78 8.74
N ALA A 139 -3.78 1.04 9.77
CA ALA A 139 -4.97 1.36 10.58
C ALA A 139 -4.94 2.84 11.02
N PHE A 140 -6.01 3.62 10.93
CA PHE A 140 -5.97 5.07 11.24
C PHE A 140 -4.95 5.88 10.42
N GLY A 141 -4.43 5.31 9.33
CA GLY A 141 -3.33 5.88 8.56
C GLY A 141 -3.66 7.20 7.86
N SER A 142 -4.93 7.46 7.52
CA SER A 142 -5.34 8.76 6.95
C SER A 142 -5.20 9.89 7.96
N GLN A 143 -5.37 9.57 9.26
CA GLN A 143 -5.24 10.52 10.37
C GLN A 143 -3.78 10.69 10.81
N ARG A 144 -3.00 9.60 10.77
CA ARG A 144 -1.59 9.56 11.24
C ARG A 144 -0.57 9.93 10.16
N GLY A 145 -0.98 9.99 8.89
CA GLY A 145 -0.07 10.19 7.76
C GLY A 145 0.68 8.91 7.35
N GLU A 146 0.25 7.75 7.83
CA GLU A 146 0.77 6.42 7.49
C GLU A 146 0.00 5.88 6.28
N VAL A 147 0.08 6.63 5.18
CA VAL A 147 -0.65 6.35 3.94
C VAL A 147 0.20 6.72 2.73
N LEU A 148 0.25 5.82 1.76
CA LEU A 148 0.86 6.04 0.45
C LEU A 148 -0.16 5.63 -0.62
N GLN A 149 -1.02 6.57 -1.02
CA GLN A 149 -1.93 6.39 -2.14
C GLN A 149 -1.25 6.82 -3.44
N PHE A 150 -1.17 5.91 -4.41
CA PHE A 150 -0.71 6.21 -5.76
C PHE A 150 -1.83 6.80 -6.61
N SER A 151 -3.01 6.20 -6.58
CA SER A 151 -4.19 6.71 -7.31
C SER A 151 -5.50 6.29 -6.66
N PHE A 152 -6.55 7.06 -6.95
CA PHE A 152 -7.93 6.77 -6.63
C PHE A 152 -8.79 7.22 -7.81
N ASN A 153 -9.59 6.32 -8.38
CA ASN A 153 -10.51 6.57 -9.49
C ASN A 153 -9.87 7.41 -10.62
N THR A 154 -8.66 6.99 -11.04
CA THR A 154 -7.83 7.73 -12.00
C THR A 154 -7.00 6.74 -12.83
N PRO A 155 -6.92 6.89 -14.18
CA PRO A 155 -6.24 5.93 -15.05
C PRO A 155 -4.71 6.07 -15.01
N ALA A 156 -4.11 5.73 -13.88
CA ALA A 156 -2.74 6.06 -13.52
C ALA A 156 -1.71 4.97 -13.82
N ILE A 157 -2.14 3.75 -14.16
CA ILE A 157 -1.25 2.60 -14.42
C ILE A 157 -1.33 2.09 -15.86
N ARG A 158 -0.36 1.29 -16.30
CA ARG A 158 -0.30 0.71 -17.66
C ARG A 158 0.07 -0.77 -17.61
N ASN A 159 -0.21 -1.46 -18.71
CA ASN A 159 0.23 -2.85 -18.89
C ASN A 159 1.75 -2.95 -18.76
N ARG A 160 2.21 -4.02 -18.11
CA ARG A 160 3.63 -4.31 -17.84
C ARG A 160 4.33 -3.27 -16.95
N GLN A 161 3.57 -2.54 -16.15
CA GLN A 161 4.11 -1.63 -15.14
C GLN A 161 4.28 -2.35 -13.80
N ALA A 162 5.19 -1.84 -12.97
CA ALA A 162 5.26 -2.20 -11.57
C ALA A 162 5.45 -0.95 -10.69
N LEU A 163 4.99 -1.03 -9.44
CA LEU A 163 5.11 0.00 -8.41
C LEU A 163 5.69 -0.64 -7.15
N LEU A 164 6.78 -0.08 -6.63
CA LEU A 164 7.42 -0.54 -5.40
C LEU A 164 7.09 0.44 -4.26
N PHE A 165 6.61 -0.09 -3.15
CA PHE A 165 6.34 0.66 -1.93
C PHE A 165 7.27 0.17 -0.81
N SER A 166 7.82 1.12 -0.07
CA SER A 166 8.63 0.87 1.12
C SER A 166 7.89 1.46 2.32
N PRO A 167 7.17 0.64 3.13
CA PRO A 167 6.30 1.11 4.21
C PRO A 167 7.06 1.53 5.49
N GLU A 168 8.40 1.46 5.50
CA GLU A 168 9.19 1.83 6.66
C GLU A 168 9.06 3.32 7.00
N VAL A 169 8.92 3.60 8.29
CA VAL A 169 8.98 4.97 8.82
C VAL A 169 10.43 5.44 8.66
N VAL A 170 10.65 6.46 7.84
CA VAL A 170 11.92 7.21 7.86
C VAL A 170 12.05 7.77 9.27
N SER A 171 12.85 7.14 10.12
CA SER A 171 13.23 7.74 11.39
C SER A 171 13.88 9.08 11.05
N GLU A 172 13.26 10.19 11.47
CA GLU A 172 13.95 11.47 11.35
C GLU A 172 15.30 11.33 12.05
N PRO A 173 16.40 11.84 11.46
CA PRO A 173 17.68 11.82 12.15
C PRO A 173 17.47 12.53 13.48
N VAL A 174 17.64 11.80 14.59
CA VAL A 174 17.60 12.38 15.94
C VAL A 174 18.57 13.56 15.90
N PRO A 175 18.13 14.82 16.04
CA PRO A 175 19.05 15.92 16.10
C PRO A 175 19.97 15.62 17.28
N GLU A 176 21.28 15.52 17.02
CA GLU A 176 22.24 15.29 18.10
C GLU A 176 21.92 16.26 19.24
N PRO A 177 21.82 15.79 20.50
CA PRO A 177 21.60 16.70 21.61
C PRO A 177 22.74 17.71 21.56
N ALA A 178 22.40 18.98 21.35
CA ALA A 178 23.35 20.07 21.35
C ALA A 178 24.23 19.90 22.60
N SER A 179 25.51 19.59 22.38
CA SER A 179 26.45 19.33 23.44
C SER A 179 26.42 20.53 24.38
N LEU A 180 26.03 20.29 25.63
CA LEU A 180 25.98 21.28 26.69
C LEU A 180 27.43 21.58 27.15
N LEU A 181 28.23 22.17 26.27
CA LEU A 181 29.62 22.55 26.53
C LEU A 181 29.90 23.92 25.91
N GLY A 182 29.61 24.95 26.70
CA GLY A 182 29.91 26.33 26.35
C GLY A 182 29.31 27.37 27.29
N LEU A 183 29.47 27.20 28.62
CA LEU A 183 29.20 28.29 29.56
C LEU A 183 30.46 29.16 29.70
N PHE A 184 30.29 30.46 29.44
CA PHE A 184 31.16 31.62 29.68
C PHE A 184 32.27 31.99 28.67
N ALA A 185 31.99 33.01 27.85
CA ALA A 185 32.78 34.25 27.79
C ALA A 185 32.00 35.41 27.14
N PHE A 186 32.25 36.62 27.65
CA PHE A 186 31.68 37.94 27.35
C PHE A 186 31.62 38.36 25.87
N GLY A 187 30.60 39.15 25.51
CA GLY A 187 30.81 40.41 24.77
C GLY A 187 30.15 40.58 23.39
N MET A 188 29.17 41.50 23.35
CA MET A 188 28.76 42.39 22.23
C MET A 188 28.01 41.85 20.99
N LEU A 189 26.80 42.44 20.84
CA LEU A 189 26.11 42.94 19.62
C LEU A 189 26.09 42.09 18.33
N GLY A 190 24.88 41.77 17.85
CA GLY A 190 24.60 41.56 16.43
C GLY A 190 23.22 40.93 16.16
N ALA A 191 22.35 41.68 15.47
CA ALA A 191 20.96 41.36 15.10
C ALA A 191 20.81 40.01 14.34
N GLY A 192 19.75 39.21 14.55
CA GLY A 192 18.41 39.33 13.92
C GLY A 192 18.36 38.51 12.61
N SER A 193 17.37 37.70 12.23
CA SER A 193 16.04 37.40 12.73
C SER A 193 15.55 36.06 12.15
N ILE A 194 14.59 35.45 12.85
CA ILE A 194 13.80 34.28 12.49
C ILE A 194 12.78 34.66 11.39
N LEU A 195 12.55 33.79 10.38
CA LEU A 195 11.46 33.93 9.41
C LEU A 195 10.37 32.89 9.71
N THR A 196 9.25 33.37 10.24
CA THR A 196 8.03 32.58 10.49
C THR A 196 7.05 32.70 9.32
N ARG A 197 6.47 31.57 8.93
CA ARG A 197 5.42 31.36 7.92
C ARG A 197 4.22 32.28 8.15
N LYS A 198 3.72 32.96 7.10
CA LYS A 198 2.42 33.62 7.10
C LYS A 198 1.33 32.69 6.56
N SER A 199 0.28 32.54 7.35
CA SER A 199 -1.00 31.93 7.00
C SER A 199 -1.87 32.90 6.18
N GLN A 200 -2.50 32.32 5.16
CA GLN A 200 -3.80 32.60 4.51
C GLN A 200 -4.35 34.04 4.39
N LYS A 201 -4.80 34.35 3.17
CA LYS A 201 -6.19 34.73 2.90
C LYS A 201 -6.74 33.77 1.85
#